data_AF-A0A813JVH8-F1
#
_entry.id   AF-A0A813JVH8-F1
#
_cell.length_a   1.000
_cell.length_b   1.000
_cell.length_c   1.000
_cell.angle_alpha   90.00
_cell.angle_beta   90.00
_cell.angle_gamma   90.00
#
_symmetry.space_group_name_H-M   'P 1'
#
loop_
_entity.id
_entity.type
_entity.pdbx_description
1 polymer ?
#
loop_
_entity_poly.entity_id
_entity_poly.type
_entity_poly.pdbx_seq_one_letter_code
_entity_poly.pdbx_strand_id
1 'polypeptide(L)'
;MASKPAFVKGIKDIVVTGGRTAEQIKGRIVKMYVEVLRSGREKTMAVIGDAGNTLRSVLVLESWSVADQATMKKLVFPSEGKIVSFTNSRLQGKGRTLVYFDSDVKMCLDAATKKTVCEEDATYPTELPLLPEVKDAAAVSGACMISMVVAANVAGQVTEPSIGPGVTKKVCNLKVATGSKGMSASFWEPMAMQMAQASVGEVFRLDWMTLVPEGNGMFKISSASHSTSRLQTGDAADTARSALATDVESISATYGRTRAEKLKELFTQGSLSTLDHVQRLNLKKVLNLCF
;
A
#
# COMPACT_ATOMS: atom_id res chain seq x y z
N MET A 1 -15.49 31.74 27.94
CA MET A 1 -14.42 32.18 27.02
C MET A 1 -14.39 31.23 25.83
N ALA A 2 -14.71 31.70 24.63
CA ALA A 2 -14.60 30.88 23.42
C ALA A 2 -13.11 30.57 23.19
N SER A 3 -12.71 29.30 23.27
CA SER A 3 -11.33 28.92 22.99
C SER A 3 -11.02 29.25 21.53
N LYS A 4 -9.88 29.89 21.28
CA LYS A 4 -9.37 30.14 19.92
C LYS A 4 -9.49 28.84 19.11
N PRO A 5 -10.03 28.87 17.87
CA PRO A 5 -10.14 27.67 17.06
C PRO A 5 -8.76 27.03 16.95
N ALA A 6 -8.65 25.77 17.35
CA ALA A 6 -7.40 25.06 17.22
C ALA A 6 -7.06 24.94 15.73
N PHE A 7 -5.84 25.32 15.37
CA PHE A 7 -5.41 25.34 13.98
C PHE A 7 -5.40 23.92 13.41
N VAL A 8 -6.19 23.69 12.36
CA VAL A 8 -6.23 22.41 11.64
C VAL A 8 -5.21 22.50 10.51
N LYS A 9 -4.23 21.59 10.50
CA LYS A 9 -3.23 21.52 9.43
C LYS A 9 -3.66 20.46 8.40
N GLY A 10 -3.62 20.81 7.12
CA GLY A 10 -3.81 19.84 6.05
C GLY A 10 -2.74 18.74 6.12
N ILE A 11 -3.10 17.50 5.85
CA ILE A 11 -2.21 16.33 5.95
C ILE A 11 -0.99 16.52 5.05
N LYS A 12 -1.19 17.06 3.85
CA LYS A 12 -0.12 17.35 2.88
C LYS A 12 0.96 18.31 3.39
N ASP A 13 0.64 19.13 4.40
CA ASP A 13 1.52 20.16 4.96
C ASP A 13 2.14 19.73 6.31
N ILE A 14 1.85 18.52 6.78
CA ILE A 14 2.38 17.98 8.03
C ILE A 14 3.87 17.69 7.86
N VAL A 15 4.65 18.09 8.86
CA VAL A 15 6.09 17.82 8.94
C VAL A 15 6.39 17.15 10.27
N VAL A 16 7.43 16.32 10.31
CA VAL A 16 7.86 15.66 11.54
C VAL A 16 8.44 16.70 12.50
N THR A 17 7.90 16.74 13.71
CA THR A 17 8.41 17.57 14.81
C THR A 17 9.07 16.70 15.87
N GLY A 18 10.07 17.24 16.58
CA GLY A 18 10.72 16.51 17.68
C GLY A 18 9.80 16.19 18.87
N GLY A 19 8.67 16.91 18.98
CA GLY A 19 7.62 16.70 19.98
C GLY A 19 6.25 16.37 19.37
N ARG A 20 5.21 16.47 20.19
CA ARG A 20 3.82 16.33 19.73
C ARG A 20 3.39 17.57 18.95
N THR A 21 2.57 17.35 17.92
CA THR A 21 2.01 18.44 17.11
C THR A 21 1.05 19.27 17.96
N ALA A 22 1.14 20.60 17.81
CA ALA A 22 0.21 21.54 18.42
C ALA A 22 -1.08 21.68 17.58
N GLU A 23 -0.96 21.35 16.29
CA GLU A 23 -2.03 21.38 15.32
C GLU A 23 -3.00 20.20 15.48
N GLN A 24 -4.23 20.42 15.02
CA GLN A 24 -5.17 19.32 14.85
C GLN A 24 -4.97 18.65 13.49
N ILE A 25 -5.07 17.33 13.47
CA ILE A 25 -5.05 16.53 12.24
C ILE A 25 -6.46 16.00 12.02
N LYS A 26 -7.16 16.54 11.02
CA LYS A 26 -8.54 16.17 10.70
C LYS A 26 -8.60 15.35 9.42
N GLY A 27 -9.34 14.24 9.45
CA GLY A 27 -9.51 13.36 8.29
C GLY A 27 -10.64 12.34 8.49
N ARG A 28 -11.13 11.74 7.41
CA ARG A 28 -12.05 10.60 7.49
C ARG A 28 -11.25 9.31 7.67
N ILE A 29 -11.66 8.45 8.61
CA ILE A 29 -11.08 7.12 8.75
C ILE A 29 -11.60 6.24 7.61
N VAL A 30 -10.73 5.97 6.62
CA VAL A 30 -11.06 5.18 5.43
C VAL A 30 -10.87 3.68 5.69
N LYS A 31 -9.92 3.32 6.57
CA LYS A 31 -9.59 1.92 6.84
C LYS A 31 -8.93 1.76 8.20
N MET A 32 -9.16 0.64 8.88
CA MET A 32 -8.41 0.22 10.06
C MET A 32 -8.28 -1.29 10.11
N TYR A 33 -7.17 -1.77 10.66
CA TYR A 33 -6.89 -3.19 10.74
C TYR A 33 -5.73 -3.49 11.68
N VAL A 34 -5.56 -4.78 12.01
CA VAL A 34 -4.34 -5.31 12.63
C VAL A 34 -3.50 -5.96 11.55
N GLU A 35 -2.23 -5.56 11.47
CA GLU A 35 -1.24 -6.13 10.56
C GLU A 35 -0.37 -7.12 11.31
N VAL A 36 -0.32 -8.36 10.84
CA VAL A 36 0.60 -9.39 11.33
C VAL A 36 1.80 -9.43 10.40
N LEU A 37 2.98 -9.11 10.93
CA LEU A 37 4.24 -9.13 10.18
C LEU A 37 4.78 -10.56 10.07
N ARG A 38 5.71 -10.79 9.15
CA ARG A 38 6.39 -12.10 8.98
C ARG A 38 7.07 -12.60 10.25
N SER A 39 7.49 -11.68 11.13
CA SER A 39 8.08 -12.02 12.43
C SER A 39 7.06 -12.48 13.48
N GLY A 40 5.77 -12.53 13.14
CA GLY A 40 4.67 -12.76 14.08
C GLY A 40 4.32 -11.53 14.92
N ARG A 41 5.07 -10.43 14.81
CA ARG A 41 4.73 -9.18 15.50
C ARG A 41 3.49 -8.55 14.88
N GLU A 42 2.63 -8.03 15.74
CA GLU A 42 1.45 -7.27 15.32
C GLU A 42 1.66 -5.77 15.47
N LYS A 43 0.99 -5.01 14.62
CA LYS A 43 0.74 -3.58 14.82
C LYS A 43 -0.71 -3.27 14.43
N THR A 44 -1.29 -2.29 15.11
CA THR A 44 -2.62 -1.78 14.74
C THR A 44 -2.45 -0.58 13.82
N MET A 45 -3.23 -0.52 12.75
CA MET A 45 -3.12 0.45 11.67
C MET A 45 -4.47 1.12 11.44
N ALA A 46 -4.44 2.40 11.04
CA ALA A 46 -5.57 3.08 10.43
C ALA A 46 -5.09 4.04 9.36
N VAL A 47 -5.96 4.37 8.42
CA VAL A 47 -5.68 5.25 7.29
C VAL A 47 -6.74 6.33 7.29
N ILE A 48 -6.30 7.59 7.28
CA ILE A 48 -7.21 8.73 7.16
C ILE A 48 -6.92 9.52 5.88
N GLY A 49 -7.99 10.03 5.26
CA GLY A 49 -7.91 10.97 4.14
C GLY A 49 -8.41 12.35 4.54
N ASP A 50 -7.69 13.41 4.16
CA ASP A 50 -8.16 14.80 4.32
C ASP A 50 -8.96 15.31 3.11
N ALA A 51 -9.55 16.49 3.28
CA ALA A 51 -10.39 17.15 2.28
C ALA A 51 -9.69 17.54 0.96
N GLY A 52 -8.37 17.56 0.93
CA GLY A 52 -7.60 17.82 -0.29
C GLY A 52 -7.69 16.68 -1.30
N ASN A 53 -8.00 15.45 -0.86
CA ASN A 53 -8.16 14.26 -1.71
C ASN A 53 -7.01 14.06 -2.72
N THR A 54 -5.79 14.44 -2.33
CA THR A 54 -4.56 14.24 -3.12
C THR A 54 -3.79 13.03 -2.60
N LEU A 55 -2.80 12.53 -3.35
CA LEU A 55 -1.94 11.43 -2.86
C LEU A 55 -1.24 11.78 -1.53
N ARG A 56 -0.83 13.05 -1.33
CA ARG A 56 -0.26 13.56 -0.06
C ARG A 56 -1.28 13.79 1.05
N SER A 57 -2.57 13.72 0.76
CA SER A 57 -3.66 13.93 1.72
C SER A 57 -3.99 12.68 2.55
N VAL A 58 -3.18 11.62 2.45
CA VAL A 58 -3.40 10.36 3.16
C VAL A 58 -2.38 10.22 4.29
N LEU A 59 -2.88 10.01 5.51
CA LEU A 59 -2.04 9.76 6.68
C LEU A 59 -2.28 8.36 7.23
N VAL A 60 -1.17 7.67 7.49
CA VAL A 60 -1.16 6.38 8.14
C VAL A 60 -0.95 6.56 9.63
N LEU A 61 -1.81 5.93 10.41
CA LEU A 61 -1.73 5.84 11.87
C LEU A 61 -1.23 4.44 12.23
N GLU A 62 -0.27 4.34 13.14
CA GLU A 62 0.25 3.06 13.63
C GLU A 62 0.43 3.04 15.15
N SER A 63 0.23 1.86 15.73
CA SER A 63 0.52 1.56 17.14
C SER A 63 1.19 0.19 17.24
N TRP A 64 2.32 0.14 17.95
CA TRP A 64 3.18 -1.07 18.01
C TRP A 64 3.12 -1.80 19.35
N SER A 65 3.12 -1.08 20.48
CA SER A 65 3.06 -1.72 21.79
C SER A 65 1.65 -2.28 22.03
N VAL A 66 1.52 -3.34 22.83
CA VAL A 66 0.21 -3.94 23.14
C VAL A 66 -0.74 -2.91 23.76
N ALA A 67 -0.23 -2.04 24.63
CA ALA A 67 -1.01 -0.98 25.27
C ALA A 67 -1.49 0.08 24.26
N ASP A 68 -0.62 0.50 23.35
CA ASP A 68 -0.99 1.48 22.31
C ASP A 68 -1.96 0.86 21.30
N GLN A 69 -1.78 -0.41 20.95
CA GLN A 69 -2.71 -1.15 20.09
C GLN A 69 -4.10 -1.24 20.72
N ALA A 70 -4.21 -1.56 22.01
CA ALA A 70 -5.48 -1.56 22.74
C ALA A 70 -6.12 -0.16 22.76
N THR A 71 -5.30 0.88 22.97
CA THR A 71 -5.74 2.28 22.90
C THR A 71 -6.29 2.62 21.53
N MET A 72 -5.57 2.28 20.46
CA MET A 72 -5.96 2.53 19.08
C MET A 72 -7.27 1.82 18.73
N LYS A 73 -7.42 0.55 19.11
CA LYS A 73 -8.66 -0.21 18.92
C LYS A 73 -9.83 0.47 19.62
N LYS A 74 -9.68 0.88 20.88
CA LYS A 74 -10.74 1.57 21.63
C LYS A 74 -11.07 2.95 21.04
N LEU A 75 -10.06 3.72 20.66
CA LEU A 75 -10.21 5.12 20.26
C LEU A 75 -10.65 5.27 18.80
N VAL A 76 -10.09 4.48 17.88
CA VAL A 76 -10.21 4.69 16.43
C VAL A 76 -11.23 3.74 15.79
N PHE A 77 -11.27 2.46 16.16
CA PHE A 77 -12.08 1.47 15.45
C PHE A 77 -13.59 1.78 15.45
N PRO A 78 -14.20 2.29 16.54
CA PRO A 78 -15.61 2.66 16.54
C PRO A 78 -15.96 3.84 15.62
N SER A 79 -14.99 4.42 14.92
CA SER A 79 -15.16 5.60 14.06
C SER A 79 -14.80 5.33 12.60
N GLU A 80 -14.84 4.06 12.17
CA GLU A 80 -14.75 3.73 10.75
C GLU A 80 -15.75 4.52 9.91
N GLY A 81 -15.27 5.08 8.80
CA GLY A 81 -16.04 5.93 7.91
C GLY A 81 -16.37 7.32 8.46
N LYS A 82 -16.06 7.64 9.73
CA LYS A 82 -16.34 8.95 10.33
C LYS A 82 -15.18 9.93 10.14
N ILE A 83 -15.53 11.21 10.16
CA ILE A 83 -14.56 12.30 10.20
C ILE A 83 -14.13 12.51 11.64
N VAL A 84 -12.83 12.55 11.86
CA VAL A 84 -12.24 12.69 13.19
C VAL A 84 -11.17 13.77 13.17
N SER A 85 -11.00 14.42 14.32
CA SER A 85 -9.89 15.32 14.60
C SER A 85 -9.02 14.73 15.70
N PHE A 86 -7.73 14.52 15.39
CA PHE A 86 -6.73 14.09 16.35
C PHE A 86 -5.94 15.29 16.88
N THR A 87 -5.67 15.28 18.17
CA THR A 87 -4.85 16.28 18.85
C THR A 87 -3.84 15.61 19.76
N ASN A 88 -2.77 16.34 20.09
CA ASN A 88 -1.66 15.82 20.88
C ASN A 88 -1.01 14.60 20.19
N SER A 89 -0.91 14.61 18.87
CA SER A 89 -0.42 13.49 18.08
C SER A 89 1.10 13.46 18.01
N ARG A 90 1.69 12.27 17.93
CA ARG A 90 3.12 12.09 17.65
C ARG A 90 3.33 11.76 16.18
N LEU A 91 4.13 12.57 15.49
CA LEU A 91 4.47 12.36 14.09
C LEU A 91 5.86 11.75 13.98
N GLN A 92 6.04 10.88 12.99
CA GLN A 92 7.32 10.26 12.67
C GLN A 92 7.51 10.20 11.17
N GLY A 93 8.77 10.19 10.72
CA GLY A 93 9.07 9.89 9.33
C GLY A 93 8.65 8.45 8.99
N LYS A 94 8.38 8.16 7.71
CA LYS A 94 7.95 6.83 7.26
C LYS A 94 8.86 5.69 7.74
N GLY A 95 10.18 5.95 7.78
CA GLY A 95 11.19 4.96 8.16
C GLY A 95 11.10 3.72 7.26
N ARG A 96 10.97 2.53 7.87
CA ARG A 96 10.76 1.25 7.18
C ARG A 96 9.30 0.84 7.06
N THR A 97 8.36 1.65 7.55
CA THR A 97 6.92 1.33 7.46
C THR A 97 6.38 1.71 6.07
N LEU A 98 5.50 0.86 5.52
CA LEU A 98 4.71 1.20 4.34
C LEU A 98 3.73 2.34 4.67
N VAL A 99 3.92 3.48 4.01
CA VAL A 99 3.00 4.63 4.01
C VAL A 99 2.31 4.74 2.65
N TYR A 100 1.29 5.60 2.56
CA TYR A 100 0.66 5.88 1.27
C TYR A 100 1.64 6.59 0.33
N PHE A 101 1.45 6.40 -0.96
CA PHE A 101 2.27 7.03 -1.99
C PHE A 101 2.36 8.55 -1.80
N ASP A 102 3.56 9.09 -2.01
CA ASP A 102 3.91 10.51 -1.82
C ASP A 102 3.79 11.05 -0.37
N SER A 103 3.55 10.15 0.59
CA SER A 103 3.63 10.46 2.02
C SER A 103 5.01 10.13 2.58
N ASP A 104 5.58 11.05 3.35
CA ASP A 104 6.84 10.84 4.08
C ASP A 104 6.65 10.80 5.60
N VAL A 105 5.41 10.97 6.07
CA VAL A 105 5.07 11.11 7.48
C VAL A 105 3.98 10.09 7.86
N LYS A 106 4.05 9.63 9.10
CA LYS A 106 3.03 8.80 9.74
C LYS A 106 2.74 9.33 11.14
N MET A 107 1.58 8.96 11.69
CA MET A 107 1.21 9.25 13.05
C MET A 107 1.38 8.01 13.92
N CYS A 108 2.13 8.12 15.00
CA CYS A 108 2.22 7.08 16.02
C CYS A 108 1.18 7.38 17.10
N LEU A 109 0.16 6.53 17.20
CA LEU A 109 -0.91 6.70 18.17
C LEU A 109 -0.53 6.02 19.48
N ASP A 110 -0.69 6.75 20.58
CA ASP A 110 -0.47 6.29 21.94
C ASP A 110 -1.57 6.79 22.88
N ALA A 111 -1.46 6.44 24.17
CA ALA A 111 -2.45 6.77 25.20
C ALA A 111 -2.70 8.28 25.40
N ALA A 112 -1.79 9.16 24.97
CA ALA A 112 -1.94 10.60 25.13
C ALA A 112 -2.56 11.27 23.89
N THR A 113 -2.68 10.57 22.76
CA THR A 113 -3.42 11.06 21.59
C THR A 113 -4.90 11.17 21.92
N LYS A 114 -5.52 12.31 21.58
CA LYS A 114 -6.95 12.54 21.77
C LYS A 114 -7.66 12.57 20.42
N LYS A 115 -8.90 12.08 20.38
CA LYS A 115 -9.76 12.05 19.19
C LYS A 115 -11.11 12.68 19.50
N THR A 116 -11.58 13.54 18.60
CA THR A 116 -12.95 14.04 18.58
C THR A 116 -13.61 13.63 17.27
N VAL A 117 -14.86 13.15 17.33
CA VAL A 117 -15.66 12.90 16.12
C VAL A 117 -16.22 14.23 15.65
N CYS A 118 -16.07 14.52 14.36
CA CYS A 118 -16.54 15.75 13.74
C CYS A 118 -17.88 15.51 13.03
N GLU A 119 -18.56 16.60 12.68
CA GLU A 119 -19.70 16.56 11.78
C GLU A 119 -19.31 16.00 10.41
N GLU A 120 -20.29 15.42 9.73
CA GLU A 120 -20.13 14.87 8.39
C GLU A 120 -19.86 15.99 7.38
N ASP A 121 -18.92 15.76 6.46
CA ASP A 121 -18.48 16.73 5.48
C ASP A 121 -18.07 16.00 4.20
N ALA A 122 -18.77 16.32 3.11
CA ALA A 122 -18.62 15.68 1.82
C ALA A 122 -17.25 15.96 1.17
N THR A 123 -16.50 16.98 1.62
CA THR A 123 -15.16 17.24 1.08
C THR A 123 -14.16 16.17 1.50
N TYR A 124 -14.41 15.43 2.58
CA TYR A 124 -13.52 14.38 3.06
C TYR A 124 -13.79 13.05 2.37
N PRO A 125 -12.78 12.45 1.72
CA PRO A 125 -12.98 11.33 0.81
C PRO A 125 -13.38 10.06 1.57
N THR A 126 -14.34 9.32 1.00
CA THR A 126 -14.79 8.00 1.49
C THR A 126 -13.91 6.85 0.99
N GLU A 127 -13.09 7.11 -0.02
CA GLU A 127 -12.16 6.16 -0.62
C GLU A 127 -10.76 6.78 -0.73
N LEU A 128 -9.73 5.95 -0.89
CA LEU A 128 -8.37 6.46 -1.06
C LEU A 128 -8.18 7.14 -2.43
N PRO A 129 -7.37 8.21 -2.53
CA PRO A 129 -7.12 8.88 -3.80
C PRO A 129 -6.36 7.96 -4.76
N LEU A 130 -6.79 7.89 -6.02
CA LEU A 130 -6.20 6.99 -7.01
C LEU A 130 -4.84 7.53 -7.49
N LEU A 131 -3.86 6.65 -7.65
CA LEU A 131 -2.65 6.92 -8.43
C LEU A 131 -3.03 6.91 -9.92
N PRO A 132 -2.98 8.07 -10.62
CA PRO A 132 -3.47 8.19 -11.99
C PRO A 132 -2.60 7.41 -12.99
N GLU A 133 -1.27 7.60 -12.95
CA GLU A 133 -0.33 6.85 -13.78
C GLU A 133 0.91 6.44 -12.99
N VAL A 134 1.45 5.25 -13.28
CA VAL A 134 2.65 4.74 -12.58
C VAL A 134 3.94 5.43 -13.04
N LYS A 135 3.93 6.17 -14.15
CA LYS A 135 5.07 7.03 -14.52
C LYS A 135 5.33 8.11 -13.47
N ASP A 136 4.29 8.56 -12.77
CA ASP A 136 4.41 9.51 -11.66
C ASP A 136 5.10 8.87 -10.44
N ALA A 137 5.22 7.54 -10.43
CA ALA A 137 5.99 6.77 -9.46
C ALA A 137 7.47 6.64 -9.79
N ALA A 138 7.99 7.18 -10.90
CA ALA A 138 9.39 7.00 -11.32
C ALA A 138 10.43 7.43 -10.25
N ALA A 139 10.06 8.34 -9.34
CA ALA A 139 10.89 8.78 -8.23
C ALA A 139 10.82 7.89 -6.96
N VAL A 140 9.98 6.86 -6.97
CA VAL A 140 9.77 5.97 -5.81
C VAL A 140 10.91 4.97 -5.68
N SER A 141 11.77 5.20 -4.69
CA SER A 141 12.92 4.34 -4.38
C SER A 141 12.59 3.19 -3.42
N GLY A 142 11.41 3.18 -2.79
CA GLY A 142 11.01 2.17 -1.81
C GLY A 142 9.54 1.81 -1.92
N ALA A 143 9.17 0.63 -1.40
CA ALA A 143 7.77 0.18 -1.46
C ALA A 143 6.82 1.12 -0.72
N CYS A 144 5.63 1.33 -1.27
CA CYS A 144 4.58 2.17 -0.69
C CYS A 144 3.18 1.60 -1.00
N MET A 145 2.16 2.12 -0.31
CA MET A 145 0.77 1.75 -0.54
C MET A 145 0.13 2.68 -1.56
N ILE A 146 -0.63 2.12 -2.50
CA ILE A 146 -1.36 2.86 -3.53
C ILE A 146 -2.80 2.35 -3.64
N SER A 147 -3.63 3.14 -4.29
CA SER A 147 -4.91 2.70 -4.86
C SER A 147 -4.94 3.06 -6.33
N MET A 148 -5.52 2.23 -7.17
CA MET A 148 -5.52 2.44 -8.61
C MET A 148 -6.69 1.71 -9.28
N VAL A 149 -7.07 2.18 -10.46
CA VAL A 149 -7.98 1.45 -11.35
C VAL A 149 -7.15 0.78 -12.43
N VAL A 150 -7.37 -0.51 -12.63
CA VAL A 150 -6.63 -1.30 -13.62
C VAL A 150 -7.57 -2.25 -14.36
N ALA A 151 -7.24 -2.55 -15.61
CA ALA A 151 -7.88 -3.62 -16.37
C ALA A 151 -7.06 -4.90 -16.31
N ALA A 152 -7.71 -6.05 -16.19
CA ALA A 152 -7.08 -7.35 -16.36
C ALA A 152 -6.65 -7.50 -17.83
N ASN A 153 -5.35 -7.58 -18.08
CA ASN A 153 -4.80 -7.69 -19.43
C ASN A 153 -4.48 -9.14 -19.81
N VAL A 154 -4.08 -9.96 -18.83
CA VAL A 154 -3.87 -11.40 -19.00
C VAL A 154 -4.52 -12.13 -17.83
N ALA A 155 -5.24 -13.20 -18.13
CA ALA A 155 -5.91 -14.05 -17.16
C ALA A 155 -4.94 -14.55 -16.08
N GLY A 156 -5.47 -14.68 -14.87
CA GLY A 156 -4.68 -15.03 -13.71
C GLY A 156 -4.35 -16.51 -13.63
N GLN A 157 -3.16 -16.83 -13.17
CA GLN A 157 -2.79 -18.19 -12.78
C GLN A 157 -2.63 -18.26 -11.26
N VAL A 158 -3.37 -19.18 -10.62
CA VAL A 158 -3.19 -19.49 -9.20
C VAL A 158 -2.05 -20.47 -9.04
N THR A 159 -1.12 -20.13 -8.15
CA THR A 159 -0.06 -21.02 -7.70
C THR A 159 -0.02 -21.01 -6.17
N GLU A 160 0.67 -22.00 -5.60
CA GLU A 160 0.81 -22.16 -4.15
C GLU A 160 2.29 -22.26 -3.77
N PRO A 161 3.04 -21.14 -3.83
CA PRO A 161 4.45 -21.14 -3.46
C PRO A 161 4.66 -21.34 -1.96
N SER A 162 5.79 -21.95 -1.62
CA SER A 162 6.32 -21.91 -0.24
C SER A 162 6.80 -20.50 0.08
N ILE A 163 6.34 -19.97 1.21
CA ILE A 163 6.72 -18.64 1.73
C ILE A 163 7.56 -18.75 3.02
N GLY A 164 7.85 -19.97 3.45
CA GLY A 164 8.66 -20.30 4.63
C GLY A 164 8.63 -21.80 4.91
N PRO A 165 9.44 -22.29 5.87
CA PRO A 165 9.47 -23.70 6.24
C PRO A 165 8.07 -24.20 6.63
N GLY A 166 7.52 -25.13 5.85
CA GLY A 166 6.19 -25.71 6.09
C GLY A 166 5.00 -24.78 5.83
N VAL A 167 5.21 -23.56 5.30
CA VAL A 167 4.14 -22.60 5.03
C VAL A 167 4.01 -22.36 3.52
N THR A 168 2.85 -22.71 2.98
CA THR A 168 2.41 -22.34 1.63
C THR A 168 1.29 -21.32 1.70
N LYS A 169 1.17 -20.49 0.66
CA LYS A 169 0.06 -19.53 0.54
C LYS A 169 -0.33 -19.39 -0.92
N LYS A 170 -1.64 -19.37 -1.22
CA LYS A 170 -2.08 -19.17 -2.61
C LYS A 170 -1.81 -17.75 -3.07
N VAL A 171 -1.39 -17.63 -4.33
CA VAL A 171 -1.20 -16.37 -5.03
C VAL A 171 -1.76 -16.49 -6.44
N CYS A 172 -2.55 -15.51 -6.86
CA CYS A 172 -2.95 -15.34 -8.25
C CYS A 172 -2.03 -14.30 -8.88
N ASN A 173 -1.32 -14.68 -9.94
CA ASN A 173 -0.50 -13.75 -10.70
C ASN A 173 -1.23 -13.39 -11.99
N LEU A 174 -1.46 -12.10 -12.21
CA LEU A 174 -2.09 -11.56 -13.42
C LEU A 174 -1.20 -10.47 -14.01
N LYS A 175 -1.51 -10.08 -15.25
CA LYS A 175 -1.02 -8.84 -15.81
C LYS A 175 -2.18 -7.85 -15.82
N VAL A 176 -1.93 -6.66 -15.32
CA VAL A 176 -2.91 -5.58 -15.30
C VAL A 176 -2.39 -4.40 -16.10
N ALA A 177 -3.29 -3.58 -16.63
CA ALA A 177 -2.98 -2.40 -17.41
C ALA A 177 -3.72 -1.16 -16.90
N THR A 178 -3.09 0.00 -17.04
CA THR A 178 -3.67 1.32 -16.80
C THR A 178 -3.09 2.30 -17.82
N GLY A 179 -3.96 2.99 -18.56
CA GLY A 179 -3.53 3.86 -19.67
C GLY A 179 -2.69 3.11 -20.71
N SER A 180 -1.49 3.61 -20.97
CA SER A 180 -0.52 2.96 -21.86
C SER A 180 0.42 1.96 -21.18
N LYS A 181 0.27 1.71 -19.88
CA LYS A 181 1.24 0.94 -19.10
C LYS A 181 0.67 -0.36 -18.55
N GLY A 182 1.48 -1.43 -18.59
CA GLY A 182 1.15 -2.75 -18.09
C GLY A 182 2.16 -3.24 -17.05
N MET A 183 1.68 -3.90 -16.00
CA MET A 183 2.54 -4.44 -14.95
C MET A 183 2.08 -5.81 -14.46
N SER A 184 3.02 -6.53 -13.84
CA SER A 184 2.72 -7.76 -13.12
C SER A 184 2.01 -7.42 -11.81
N ALA A 185 0.99 -8.22 -11.47
CA ALA A 185 0.24 -8.09 -10.23
C ALA A 185 0.15 -9.44 -9.51
N SER A 186 0.51 -9.46 -8.23
CA SER A 186 0.45 -10.65 -7.38
C SER A 186 -0.62 -10.48 -6.30
N PHE A 187 -1.67 -11.28 -6.33
CA PHE A 187 -2.75 -11.25 -5.36
C PHE A 187 -2.69 -12.46 -4.46
N TRP A 188 -2.21 -12.25 -3.24
CA TRP A 188 -2.19 -13.24 -2.17
C TRP A 188 -3.57 -13.43 -1.55
N GLU A 189 -3.78 -14.54 -0.87
CA GLU A 189 -4.99 -14.73 -0.06
C GLU A 189 -5.22 -13.57 0.94
N PRO A 190 -6.48 -13.12 1.09
CA PRO A 190 -7.70 -13.75 0.56
C PRO A 190 -8.05 -13.42 -0.91
N MET A 191 -7.39 -12.45 -1.53
CA MET A 191 -7.74 -11.96 -2.89
C MET A 191 -7.42 -12.93 -4.03
N ALA A 192 -6.54 -13.91 -3.79
CA ALA A 192 -6.07 -14.82 -4.83
C ALA A 192 -7.22 -15.48 -5.63
N MET A 193 -8.21 -16.02 -4.94
CA MET A 193 -9.32 -16.74 -5.59
C MET A 193 -10.27 -15.81 -6.34
N GLN A 194 -10.55 -14.62 -5.78
CA GLN A 194 -11.37 -13.61 -6.44
C GLN A 194 -10.72 -13.18 -7.76
N MET A 195 -9.43 -12.87 -7.73
CA MET A 195 -8.74 -12.41 -8.92
C MET A 195 -8.48 -13.54 -9.93
N ALA A 196 -8.45 -14.80 -9.50
CA ALA A 196 -8.36 -15.95 -10.40
C ALA A 196 -9.57 -16.08 -11.34
N GLN A 197 -10.71 -15.51 -10.96
CA GLN A 197 -11.93 -15.51 -11.77
C GLN A 197 -12.02 -14.30 -12.71
N ALA A 198 -11.07 -13.36 -12.63
CA ALA A 198 -11.07 -12.16 -13.45
C ALA A 198 -10.89 -12.50 -14.93
N SER A 199 -11.79 -11.99 -15.77
CA SER A 199 -11.72 -12.10 -17.22
C SER A 199 -10.89 -10.96 -17.81
N VAL A 200 -10.22 -11.22 -18.93
CA VAL A 200 -9.48 -10.18 -19.65
C VAL A 200 -10.44 -9.06 -20.07
N GLY A 201 -10.04 -7.81 -19.85
CA GLY A 201 -10.85 -6.62 -20.10
C GLY A 201 -11.69 -6.16 -18.90
N GLU A 202 -11.85 -6.98 -17.85
CA GLU A 202 -12.53 -6.54 -16.64
C GLU A 202 -11.71 -5.48 -15.91
N VAL A 203 -12.39 -4.43 -15.43
CA VAL A 203 -11.77 -3.30 -14.75
C VAL A 203 -12.00 -3.43 -13.25
N PHE A 204 -10.94 -3.25 -12.48
CA PHE A 204 -10.96 -3.33 -11.03
C PHE A 204 -10.42 -2.05 -10.43
N ARG A 205 -11.10 -1.55 -9.40
CA ARG A 205 -10.48 -0.64 -8.42
C ARG A 205 -9.77 -1.51 -7.39
N LEU A 206 -8.47 -1.29 -7.26
CA LEU A 206 -7.62 -1.91 -6.28
C LEU A 206 -7.25 -0.87 -5.23
N ASP A 207 -7.56 -1.14 -3.97
CA ASP A 207 -7.24 -0.25 -2.87
C ASP A 207 -6.20 -0.90 -1.95
N TRP A 208 -5.32 -0.06 -1.43
CA TRP A 208 -4.30 -0.46 -0.45
C TRP A 208 -3.39 -1.57 -0.98
N MET A 209 -2.93 -1.44 -2.22
CA MET A 209 -1.96 -2.34 -2.86
C MET A 209 -0.54 -1.88 -2.58
N THR A 210 0.41 -2.81 -2.45
CA THR A 210 1.83 -2.45 -2.35
C THR A 210 2.41 -2.25 -3.75
N LEU A 211 2.86 -1.03 -4.04
CA LEU A 211 3.71 -0.74 -5.20
C LEU A 211 5.15 -1.09 -4.86
N VAL A 212 5.75 -2.00 -5.63
CA VAL A 212 7.11 -2.49 -5.42
C VAL A 212 8.00 -2.03 -6.56
N PRO A 213 8.99 -1.14 -6.32
CA PRO A 213 9.98 -0.80 -7.32
C PRO A 213 10.89 -1.99 -7.62
N GLU A 214 11.11 -2.26 -8.91
CA GLU A 214 12.01 -3.31 -9.44
C GLU A 214 13.33 -2.73 -9.97
N GLY A 215 13.50 -1.39 -9.92
CA GLY A 215 14.66 -0.66 -10.47
C GLY A 215 14.39 -0.12 -11.88
N ASN A 216 15.19 0.85 -12.32
CA ASN A 216 15.10 1.47 -13.66
C ASN A 216 13.69 1.96 -14.05
N GLY A 217 12.92 2.49 -13.10
CA GLY A 217 11.54 2.95 -13.34
C GLY A 217 10.53 1.82 -13.57
N MET A 218 10.88 0.58 -13.24
CA MET A 218 10.00 -0.58 -13.32
C MET A 218 9.34 -0.86 -11.96
N PHE A 219 8.11 -1.31 -11.99
CA PHE A 219 7.25 -1.57 -10.84
C PHE A 219 6.39 -2.82 -11.04
N LYS A 220 6.03 -3.44 -9.92
CA LYS A 220 4.92 -4.39 -9.84
C LYS A 220 4.01 -4.03 -8.68
N ILE A 221 2.80 -4.56 -8.69
CA ILE A 221 1.88 -4.46 -7.54
C ILE A 221 1.71 -5.82 -6.85
N SER A 222 1.60 -5.78 -5.53
CA SER A 222 1.28 -6.96 -4.72
C SER A 222 0.18 -6.61 -3.75
N SER A 223 -0.78 -7.52 -3.54
CA SER A 223 -1.72 -7.36 -2.45
C SER A 223 -1.01 -7.56 -1.10
N ALA A 224 -1.49 -6.82 -0.12
CA ALA A 224 -1.23 -7.00 1.31
C ALA A 224 -2.46 -7.63 1.98
N SER A 225 -2.34 -8.00 3.26
CA SER A 225 -3.40 -8.71 4.00
C SER A 225 -4.76 -7.99 4.04
N HIS A 226 -4.77 -6.68 3.81
CA HIS A 226 -5.97 -5.85 3.83
C HIS A 226 -6.22 -5.11 2.52
N SER A 227 -5.54 -5.48 1.44
CA SER A 227 -5.90 -4.94 0.12
C SER A 227 -7.29 -5.39 -0.27
N THR A 228 -7.96 -4.60 -1.10
CA THR A 228 -9.30 -4.91 -1.62
C THR A 228 -9.34 -4.74 -3.12
N SER A 229 -10.15 -5.55 -3.79
CA SER A 229 -10.47 -5.38 -5.21
C SER A 229 -11.98 -5.30 -5.38
N ARG A 230 -12.42 -4.32 -6.16
CA ARG A 230 -13.82 -4.11 -6.53
C ARG A 230 -13.94 -4.02 -8.04
N LEU A 231 -14.75 -4.91 -8.61
CA LEU A 231 -15.11 -4.84 -10.03
C LEU A 231 -15.81 -3.50 -10.30
N GLN A 232 -15.35 -2.79 -11.32
CA GLN A 232 -15.98 -1.57 -11.82
C GLN A 232 -16.95 -1.95 -12.94
N THR A 233 -18.10 -1.29 -12.98
CA THR A 233 -19.12 -1.47 -14.01
C THR A 233 -19.62 -0.11 -14.52
N GLY A 234 -20.30 -0.12 -15.67
CA GLY A 234 -20.84 1.10 -16.30
C GLY A 234 -19.75 2.10 -16.73
N ASP A 235 -20.10 3.38 -16.72
CA ASP A 235 -19.29 4.48 -17.26
C ASP A 235 -17.85 4.52 -16.71
N ALA A 236 -17.66 4.19 -15.43
CA ALA A 236 -16.33 4.17 -14.81
C ALA A 236 -15.44 3.08 -15.42
N ALA A 237 -16.00 1.89 -15.68
CA ALA A 237 -15.28 0.80 -16.33
C ALA A 237 -15.06 1.08 -17.82
N ASP A 238 -16.05 1.68 -18.49
CA ASP A 238 -15.94 2.03 -19.91
C ASP A 238 -14.88 3.11 -20.13
N THR A 239 -14.86 4.15 -19.30
CA THR A 239 -13.82 5.19 -19.31
C THR A 239 -12.42 4.60 -19.12
N ALA A 240 -12.26 3.70 -18.14
CA ALA A 240 -10.98 3.05 -17.90
C ALA A 240 -10.55 2.15 -19.06
N ARG A 241 -11.47 1.41 -19.70
CA ARG A 241 -11.18 0.60 -20.88
C ARG A 241 -10.82 1.46 -22.09
N SER A 242 -11.54 2.55 -22.32
CA SER A 242 -11.25 3.48 -23.43
C SER A 242 -9.91 4.21 -23.28
N ALA A 243 -9.41 4.36 -22.04
CA ALA A 243 -8.10 4.93 -21.78
C ALA A 243 -6.95 3.93 -22.05
N LEU A 244 -7.23 2.63 -22.22
CA LEU A 244 -6.18 1.65 -22.48
C LEU A 244 -5.62 1.83 -23.88
N ALA A 245 -4.29 1.90 -23.98
CA ALA A 245 -3.62 1.88 -25.27
C ALA A 245 -3.73 0.49 -25.92
N THR A 246 -3.78 0.45 -27.25
CA THR A 246 -3.72 -0.79 -28.02
C THR A 246 -2.40 -1.52 -27.77
N ASP A 247 -1.30 -0.76 -27.73
CA ASP A 247 0.04 -1.24 -27.38
C ASP A 247 0.37 -0.85 -25.94
N VAL A 248 0.25 -1.82 -25.04
CA VAL A 248 0.55 -1.63 -23.61
C VAL A 248 2.05 -1.82 -23.37
N GLU A 249 2.73 -0.73 -23.02
CA GLU A 249 4.14 -0.76 -22.65
C GLU A 249 4.32 -1.41 -21.27
N SER A 250 5.22 -2.39 -21.18
CA SER A 250 5.48 -2.99 -19.89
C SER A 250 6.37 -2.12 -19.01
N ILE A 251 5.95 -1.97 -17.76
CA ILE A 251 6.75 -1.39 -16.68
C ILE A 251 7.07 -2.40 -15.58
N SER A 252 7.03 -3.72 -15.85
CA SER A 252 7.56 -4.73 -14.90
C SER A 252 8.61 -5.61 -15.55
N ALA A 253 9.72 -5.86 -14.84
CA ALA A 253 10.84 -6.65 -15.35
C ALA A 253 10.43 -8.10 -15.67
N THR A 254 9.32 -8.56 -15.09
CA THR A 254 8.80 -9.92 -15.22
C THR A 254 7.62 -10.06 -16.17
N TYR A 255 7.14 -8.95 -16.72
CA TYR A 255 6.01 -8.92 -17.64
C TYR A 255 6.39 -9.61 -18.96
N GLY A 256 5.45 -10.33 -19.57
CA GLY A 256 5.72 -11.00 -20.85
C GLY A 256 6.62 -12.23 -20.77
N ARG A 257 7.42 -12.38 -19.70
CA ARG A 257 8.44 -13.42 -19.60
C ARG A 257 7.90 -14.76 -19.11
N THR A 258 8.16 -15.81 -19.88
CA THR A 258 7.95 -17.22 -19.54
C THR A 258 8.86 -17.66 -18.40
N ARG A 259 8.52 -18.76 -17.74
CA ARG A 259 9.38 -19.38 -16.70
C ARG A 259 10.77 -19.72 -17.26
N ALA A 260 10.85 -20.20 -18.51
CA ALA A 260 12.11 -20.53 -19.16
C ALA A 260 12.99 -19.28 -19.37
N GLU A 261 12.41 -18.15 -19.74
CA GLU A 261 13.13 -16.88 -19.89
C GLU A 261 13.59 -16.30 -18.55
N LYS A 262 12.83 -16.52 -17.48
CA LYS A 262 13.23 -16.12 -16.11
C LYS A 262 14.40 -16.95 -15.58
N LEU A 263 14.44 -18.25 -15.90
CA LEU A 263 15.53 -19.16 -15.49
C LEU A 263 16.81 -18.98 -16.30
N LYS A 264 16.75 -18.30 -17.46
CA LYS A 264 17.92 -18.00 -18.31
C LYS A 264 18.71 -16.77 -17.85
N GLU A 265 18.16 -15.95 -16.96
CA GLU A 265 18.91 -14.84 -16.38
C GLU A 265 19.94 -15.35 -15.38
N LEU A 266 21.21 -15.09 -15.66
CA LEU A 266 22.27 -15.13 -14.65
C LEU A 266 21.87 -14.16 -13.53
N PHE A 267 21.98 -14.61 -12.27
CA PHE A 267 21.72 -13.84 -11.07
C PHE A 267 22.51 -12.52 -11.10
N THR A 268 21.91 -11.48 -11.67
CA THR A 268 22.51 -10.16 -11.83
C THR A 268 21.86 -9.27 -10.81
N GLN A 269 22.67 -8.89 -9.81
CA GLN A 269 22.39 -7.96 -8.72
C GLN A 269 20.95 -7.98 -8.19
N GLY A 270 20.71 -8.86 -7.21
CA GLY A 270 19.49 -8.83 -6.42
C GLY A 270 19.26 -7.43 -5.85
N SER A 271 18.05 -6.91 -6.03
CA SER A 271 17.61 -5.69 -5.34
C SER A 271 17.84 -5.86 -3.83
N LEU A 272 18.54 -4.90 -3.22
CA LEU A 272 18.78 -4.85 -1.78
C LEU A 272 17.48 -4.84 -0.95
N SER A 273 16.33 -4.47 -1.54
CA SER A 273 15.02 -4.56 -0.88
C SER A 273 14.52 -6.00 -0.69
N THR A 274 15.00 -6.94 -1.50
CA THR A 274 14.75 -8.38 -1.37
C THR A 274 15.74 -9.08 -0.43
N LEU A 275 16.88 -8.46 -0.10
CA LEU A 275 17.93 -9.05 0.73
C LEU A 275 17.67 -8.96 2.24
N ASP A 276 16.80 -8.05 2.69
CA ASP A 276 16.38 -8.00 4.11
C ASP A 276 15.49 -9.21 4.51
N HIS A 277 15.18 -10.09 3.55
CA HIS A 277 14.38 -11.32 3.75
C HIS A 277 15.18 -12.63 3.65
N VAL A 278 16.50 -12.58 3.44
CA VAL A 278 17.38 -13.76 3.48
C VAL A 278 18.40 -13.58 4.60
N GLN A 279 17.97 -13.77 5.85
CA GLN A 279 18.95 -13.97 6.92
C GLN A 279 19.55 -15.37 6.83
N ARG A 280 20.88 -15.39 6.63
CA ARG A 280 21.83 -16.50 6.82
C ARG A 280 21.80 -17.62 5.77
N LEU A 281 22.24 -17.31 4.55
CA LEU A 281 23.09 -18.27 3.83
C LEU A 281 24.52 -18.12 4.32
N ASN A 282 25.01 -19.21 4.90
CA ASN A 282 26.27 -19.34 5.61
C ASN A 282 27.45 -19.21 4.62
N LEU A 283 27.91 -17.99 4.36
CA LEU A 283 29.05 -17.67 3.47
C LEU A 283 30.43 -18.11 4.01
N LYS A 284 30.48 -19.10 4.91
CA LYS A 284 31.73 -19.67 5.47
C LYS A 284 32.15 -21.01 4.86
N LYS A 285 31.49 -21.52 3.83
CA LYS A 285 31.84 -22.83 3.23
C LYS A 285 32.26 -22.82 1.75
N VAL A 286 32.36 -21.67 1.08
CA VAL A 286 32.73 -21.61 -0.35
C VAL A 286 34.16 -21.08 -0.59
N LEU A 287 34.87 -20.62 0.45
CA LEU A 287 36.24 -20.11 0.32
C LEU A 287 37.35 -21.16 0.53
N ASN A 288 37.07 -22.44 0.29
CA ASN A 288 38.09 -23.51 0.35
C ASN A 288 38.17 -24.35 -0.94
N LEU A 289 37.65 -23.87 -2.06
CA LEU A 289 37.89 -24.45 -3.37
C LEU A 289 38.25 -23.31 -4.33
N CYS A 290 39.55 -23.21 -4.60
CA CYS A 290 40.27 -22.39 -5.59
C CYS A 290 41.21 -21.34 -4.96
N PHE A 291 42.45 -21.82 -4.76
CA PHE A 291 43.71 -21.16 -4.40
C PHE A 291 43.86 -20.62 -2.97
#